data_AF-F4QE44-F1
#
_entry.id   AF-F4QE44-F1
#
_cell.length_a   1.000
_cell.length_b   1.000
_cell.length_c   1.000
_cell.angle_alpha   90.00
_cell.angle_beta   90.00
_cell.angle_gamma   90.00
#
_symmetry.space_group_name_H-M   'P 1'
#
loop_
_entity.id
_entity.type
_entity.pdbx_description
1 polymer ?
#
loop_
_entity_poly.entity_id
_entity_poly.type
_entity_poly.pdbx_seq_one_letter_code
_entity_poly.pdbx_strand_id
1 'polypeptide(L)'
;MSTFFCTACISFYLYQQLSSPEPNRFLMYIFGAISYGIPLIITLPLTFTNSIIQDTETAWCETDRVFELTLWFGPLLVCLLTCVFYYIRLRRLFRKKFEYRLNVNDRLRQIDGIISRRLTLYILVFIVTWAPDVVQHFISFFSSCSFYPLMVIQNLLAPSQGNSSLLKQINKRPNWPR
;
A
#
# COMPACT_ATOMS: atom_id res chain seq x y z
N MET A 1 8.10 4.15 -1.41
CA MET A 1 8.60 3.22 -0.38
C MET A 1 7.79 3.26 0.92
N SER A 2 7.87 4.32 1.74
CA SER A 2 7.16 4.36 3.04
C SER A 2 5.64 4.17 2.93
N THR A 3 5.03 4.71 1.89
CA THR A 3 3.59 4.53 1.58
C THR A 3 3.20 3.06 1.38
N PHE A 4 4.10 2.22 0.85
CA PHE A 4 3.86 0.79 0.61
C PHE A 4 3.78 0.02 1.93
N PHE A 5 4.79 0.21 2.77
CA PHE A 5 4.85 -0.41 4.09
C PHE A 5 3.70 0.07 4.99
N CYS A 6 3.36 1.36 4.92
CA CYS A 6 2.21 1.91 5.64
C CYS A 6 0.91 1.24 5.18
N THR A 7 0.70 1.06 3.88
CA THR A 7 -0.50 0.40 3.33
C THR A 7 -0.57 -1.08 3.73
N ALA A 8 0.56 -1.79 3.75
CA ALA A 8 0.64 -3.17 4.23
C ALA A 8 0.32 -3.27 5.74
N CYS A 9 0.86 -2.35 6.54
CA CYS A 9 0.58 -2.26 7.98
C CYS A 9 -0.89 -1.96 8.26
N ILE A 10 -1.50 -1.03 7.51
CA ILE A 10 -2.94 -0.71 7.62
C ILE A 10 -3.78 -1.95 7.29
N SER A 11 -3.40 -2.70 6.26
CA SER A 11 -4.09 -3.94 5.86
C SER A 11 -4.08 -4.99 6.98
N PHE A 12 -2.92 -5.17 7.61
CA PHE A 12 -2.77 -6.09 8.73
C PHE A 12 -3.50 -5.60 9.99
N TYR A 13 -3.36 -4.31 10.35
CA TYR A 13 -4.08 -3.70 11.47
C TYR A 13 -5.59 -3.91 11.34
N LEU A 14 -6.12 -3.68 10.15
CA LEU A 14 -7.54 -3.80 9.90
C LEU A 14 -7.99 -5.26 9.97
N TYR A 15 -7.18 -6.21 9.45
CA TYR A 15 -7.44 -7.63 9.65
C TYR A 15 -7.47 -8.01 11.13
N GLN A 16 -6.51 -7.52 11.92
CA GLN A 16 -6.43 -7.82 13.34
C GLN A 16 -7.62 -7.24 14.12
N GLN A 17 -7.96 -5.97 13.94
CA GLN A 17 -9.15 -5.34 14.54
C GLN A 17 -10.45 -6.10 14.23
N LEU A 18 -10.58 -6.58 12.98
CA LEU A 18 -11.74 -7.36 12.58
C LEU A 18 -11.72 -8.79 13.12
N SER A 19 -10.55 -9.40 13.33
CA SER A 19 -10.44 -10.75 13.87
C SER A 19 -10.57 -10.78 15.39
N SER A 20 -9.77 -9.96 16.08
CA SER A 20 -9.74 -9.78 17.53
C SER A 20 -9.79 -8.28 17.87
N PRO A 21 -10.89 -7.78 18.46
CA PRO A 21 -11.09 -6.35 18.72
C PRO A 21 -10.28 -5.82 19.92
N GLU A 22 -9.30 -6.56 20.43
CA GLU A 22 -8.50 -6.10 21.56
C GLU A 22 -7.56 -4.95 21.14
N PRO A 23 -7.66 -3.77 21.78
CA PRO A 23 -6.86 -2.62 21.39
C PRO A 23 -5.41 -2.79 21.83
N ASN A 24 -4.53 -3.19 20.91
CA ASN A 24 -3.10 -3.26 21.17
C ASN A 24 -2.38 -1.97 20.70
N ARG A 25 -2.13 -1.04 21.63
CA ARG A 25 -1.41 0.23 21.35
C ARG A 25 0.04 0.00 20.89
N PHE A 26 0.69 -1.07 21.35
CA PHE A 26 2.07 -1.38 21.00
C PHE A 26 2.22 -1.70 19.50
N LEU A 27 1.17 -2.27 18.90
CA LEU A 27 1.13 -2.61 17.48
C LEU A 27 1.30 -1.38 16.57
N MET A 28 0.75 -0.23 16.95
CA MET A 28 0.88 1.01 16.16
C MET A 28 2.31 1.54 16.17
N TYR A 29 3.03 1.44 17.29
CA TYR A 29 4.44 1.83 17.36
C TYR A 29 5.31 0.94 16.48
N ILE A 30 5.06 -0.36 16.48
CA ILE A 30 5.75 -1.31 15.59
C ILE A 30 5.53 -0.92 14.13
N PHE A 31 4.30 -0.60 13.73
CA PHE A 31 4.02 -0.21 12.35
C PHE A 31 4.68 1.11 11.95
N GLY A 32 4.76 2.07 12.86
CA GLY A 32 5.53 3.30 12.64
C GLY A 32 7.00 2.99 12.40
N ALA A 33 7.61 2.18 13.27
CA ALA A 33 9.00 1.78 13.15
C ALA A 33 9.27 1.03 11.83
N ILE A 34 8.39 0.13 11.41
CA ILE A 34 8.50 -0.60 10.14
C ILE A 34 8.35 0.36 8.94
N SER A 35 7.33 1.21 8.96
CA SER A 35 6.98 2.07 7.82
C SER A 35 7.99 3.20 7.55
N TYR A 36 8.72 3.64 8.57
CA TYR A 36 9.78 4.65 8.43
C TYR A 36 11.18 4.04 8.46
N GLY A 37 11.40 3.04 9.31
CA GLY A 37 12.70 2.41 9.49
C GLY A 37 13.16 1.60 8.29
N ILE A 38 12.28 0.78 7.69
CA ILE A 38 12.68 -0.03 6.53
C ILE A 38 13.06 0.85 5.33
N PRO A 39 12.25 1.86 4.91
CA PRO A 39 12.67 2.78 3.86
C PRO A 39 13.98 3.48 4.17
N LEU A 40 14.21 3.90 5.41
CA LEU A 40 15.45 4.57 5.82
C LEU A 40 16.66 3.62 5.65
N ILE A 41 16.55 2.39 6.14
CA ILE A 41 17.58 1.35 5.98
C ILE A 41 17.85 1.04 4.51
N ILE A 42 16.82 1.04 3.65
CA ILE A 42 16.96 0.83 2.21
C ILE A 42 17.66 2.01 1.54
N THR A 43 17.33 3.26 1.94
CA THR A 43 17.90 4.47 1.32
C THR A 43 19.33 4.78 1.77
N LEU A 44 19.73 4.38 2.98
CA LEU A 44 21.10 4.61 3.48
C LEU A 44 22.19 4.04 2.55
N PRO A 45 22.20 2.74 2.18
CA PRO A 45 23.23 2.19 1.31
C PRO A 45 23.25 2.90 -0.05
N LEU A 46 22.08 3.20 -0.64
CA LEU A 46 21.99 3.98 -1.88
C LEU A 46 22.73 5.33 -1.80
N THR A 47 22.61 6.03 -0.67
CA THR A 47 23.31 7.30 -0.46
C THR A 47 24.81 7.14 -0.20
N PHE A 48 25.24 6.01 0.36
CA PHE A 48 26.65 5.78 0.70
C PHE A 48 27.47 5.11 -0.40
N THR A 49 26.83 4.36 -1.32
CA THR A 49 27.55 3.58 -2.35
C THR A 49 27.73 4.30 -3.68
N ASN A 50 27.39 5.60 -3.79
CA ASN A 50 27.46 6.37 -5.04
C ASN A 50 26.81 5.65 -6.25
N SER A 51 25.77 4.85 -6.00
CA SER A 51 25.14 3.97 -7.01
C SER A 51 24.16 4.70 -7.94
N ILE A 52 24.21 6.04 -7.94
CA ILE A 52 23.38 6.90 -8.78
C ILE A 52 24.17 7.23 -10.02
N ILE A 53 23.72 6.71 -11.17
CA ILE A 53 24.34 6.93 -12.47
C ILE A 53 23.42 7.88 -13.24
N GLN A 54 24.01 8.87 -13.91
CA GLN A 54 23.24 9.74 -14.80
C GLN A 54 23.09 9.04 -16.15
N ASP A 55 21.86 8.84 -16.59
CA ASP A 55 21.58 8.35 -17.93
C ASP A 55 21.83 9.47 -18.95
N THR A 56 22.63 9.17 -19.97
CA THR A 56 23.07 10.14 -20.98
C THR A 56 21.97 10.49 -21.99
N GLU A 57 20.96 9.63 -22.15
CA GLU A 57 19.89 9.86 -23.13
C GLU A 57 18.74 10.67 -22.55
N THR A 58 18.33 10.34 -21.33
CA THR A 58 17.16 10.96 -20.70
C THR A 58 17.55 12.10 -19.75
N ALA A 59 18.84 12.23 -19.41
CA ALA A 59 19.38 13.14 -18.41
C ALA A 59 18.82 12.94 -16.99
N TRP A 60 18.15 11.80 -16.73
CA TRP A 60 17.69 11.43 -15.40
C TRP A 60 18.77 10.70 -14.63
N CYS A 61 18.75 10.89 -13.31
CA CYS A 61 19.58 10.10 -12.41
C CYS A 61 18.85 8.80 -12.08
N GLU A 62 19.38 7.68 -12.58
CA GLU A 62 18.85 6.36 -12.33
C GLU A 62 19.79 5.57 -11.41
N THR A 63 19.21 4.60 -10.71
CA THR A 63 19.98 3.69 -9.88
C THR A 63 20.44 2.52 -10.74
N ASP A 64 21.60 1.94 -10.44
CA ASP A 64 22.04 0.71 -11.11
C ASP A 64 20.96 -0.39 -11.03
N ARG A 65 20.76 -1.12 -12.14
CA ARG A 65 19.64 -2.06 -12.36
C ARG A 65 19.55 -3.15 -11.28
N VAL A 66 20.70 -3.60 -10.77
CA VAL A 66 20.77 -4.63 -9.71
C VAL A 66 20.21 -4.08 -8.39
N PHE A 67 20.54 -2.83 -8.05
CA PHE A 67 20.04 -2.16 -6.87
C PHE A 67 18.57 -1.80 -7.01
N GLU A 68 18.14 -1.38 -8.19
CA GLU A 68 16.72 -1.16 -8.47
C GLU A 68 15.90 -2.44 -8.24
N LEU A 69 16.32 -3.58 -8.77
CA LEU A 69 15.58 -4.83 -8.60
C LEU A 69 15.49 -5.27 -7.12
N THR A 70 16.62 -5.19 -6.41
CA THR A 70 16.71 -5.71 -5.03
C THR A 70 16.13 -4.76 -3.99
N LEU A 71 16.42 -3.46 -4.09
CA LEU A 71 15.99 -2.45 -3.12
C LEU A 71 14.64 -1.82 -3.47
N TRP A 72 14.26 -1.78 -4.75
CA TRP A 72 12.98 -1.23 -5.18
C TRP A 72 11.92 -2.30 -5.40
N PHE A 73 12.14 -3.18 -6.38
CA PHE A 73 11.13 -4.15 -6.82
C PHE A 73 10.83 -5.23 -5.76
N GLY A 74 11.86 -5.77 -5.11
CA GLY A 74 11.69 -6.81 -4.08
C GLY A 74 10.72 -6.41 -2.95
N PRO A 75 10.98 -5.30 -2.23
CA PRO A 75 10.09 -4.83 -1.17
C PRO A 75 8.68 -4.50 -1.66
N LEU A 76 8.56 -3.95 -2.87
CA LEU A 76 7.28 -3.62 -3.49
C LEU A 76 6.45 -4.88 -3.74
N LEU A 77 7.07 -5.92 -4.31
CA LEU A 77 6.44 -7.22 -4.55
C LEU A 77 5.97 -7.86 -3.23
N VAL A 78 6.81 -7.87 -2.19
CA VAL A 78 6.46 -8.40 -0.87
C VAL A 78 5.27 -7.65 -0.27
N CYS A 79 5.27 -6.31 -0.34
CA CYS A 79 4.15 -5.50 0.13
C CYS A 79 2.86 -5.81 -0.64
N LEU A 80 2.94 -5.91 -1.97
CA LEU A 80 1.77 -6.18 -2.82
C LEU A 80 1.19 -7.58 -2.54
N LEU A 81 2.03 -8.61 -2.44
CA LEU A 81 1.61 -9.97 -2.07
C LEU A 81 0.95 -10.01 -0.68
N THR A 82 1.52 -9.28 0.29
CA THR A 82 0.98 -9.16 1.64
C THR A 82 -0.39 -8.47 1.63
N CYS A 83 -0.54 -7.38 0.87
CA CYS A 83 -1.81 -6.69 0.68
C CYS A 83 -2.88 -7.60 0.03
N VAL A 84 -2.51 -8.35 -1.02
CA VAL A 84 -3.41 -9.31 -1.68
C VAL A 84 -3.84 -10.41 -0.71
N PHE A 85 -2.89 -10.98 0.05
CA PHE A 85 -3.16 -12.01 1.04
C PHE A 85 -4.17 -11.52 2.11
N TYR A 86 -3.91 -10.34 2.70
CA TYR A 86 -4.82 -9.78 3.68
C TYR A 86 -6.15 -9.38 3.08
N TYR A 87 -6.19 -8.86 1.85
CA TYR A 87 -7.44 -8.57 1.15
C TYR A 87 -8.33 -9.81 1.01
N ILE A 88 -7.76 -10.94 0.59
CA ILE A 88 -8.50 -12.22 0.46
C ILE A 88 -9.01 -12.68 1.83
N ARG A 89 -8.15 -12.65 2.86
CA ARG A 89 -8.51 -13.02 4.24
C ARG A 89 -9.63 -12.13 4.77
N LEU A 90 -9.53 -10.83 4.53
CA LEU A 90 -10.52 -9.84 4.94
C LEU A 90 -11.87 -10.11 4.29
N ARG A 91 -11.90 -10.33 2.97
CA ARG A 91 -13.12 -10.62 2.22
C ARG A 91 -13.82 -11.87 2.74
N ARG A 92 -13.05 -12.91 3.09
CA ARG A 92 -13.57 -14.15 3.71
C ARG A 92 -14.12 -13.89 5.10
N LEU A 93 -13.39 -13.14 5.93
CA LEU A 93 -13.82 -12.82 7.30
C LEU A 93 -15.08 -11.95 7.31
N PHE A 94 -15.17 -10.99 6.40
CA PHE A 94 -16.36 -10.17 6.20
C PHE A 94 -17.58 -11.01 5.89
N ARG A 95 -17.50 -11.95 4.94
CA ARG A 95 -18.62 -12.84 4.62
C ARG A 95 -19.08 -13.62 5.84
N LYS A 96 -18.15 -14.28 6.55
CA LYS A 96 -18.46 -15.08 7.75
C LYS A 96 -19.09 -14.26 8.87
N LYS A 97 -18.55 -13.07 9.18
CA LYS A 97 -19.10 -12.21 10.24
C LYS A 97 -20.41 -11.55 9.85
N PHE A 98 -20.63 -11.28 8.56
CA PHE A 98 -21.87 -10.65 8.08
C PHE A 98 -23.09 -11.56 8.25
N GLU A 99 -22.92 -12.86 8.01
CA GLU A 99 -23.95 -13.89 8.21
C GLU A 99 -24.31 -14.07 9.69
N TYR A 100 -23.32 -14.10 10.59
CA TYR A 100 -23.55 -14.32 12.03
C TYR A 100 -24.13 -13.10 12.78
N ARG A 101 -23.80 -11.87 12.35
CA ARG A 101 -24.10 -10.63 13.10
C ARG A 101 -25.43 -9.97 12.74
N LEU A 102 -26.25 -10.58 11.88
CA LEU A 102 -27.56 -10.07 11.43
C LEU A 102 -28.59 -9.86 12.55
N ASN A 103 -28.28 -10.20 13.81
CA ASN A 103 -29.28 -10.30 14.86
C ASN A 103 -29.00 -9.53 16.17
N VAL A 104 -27.90 -8.76 16.33
CA VAL A 104 -27.46 -8.34 17.68
C VAL A 104 -27.18 -6.84 17.90
N ASN A 105 -26.74 -6.04 16.92
CA ASN A 105 -26.61 -4.57 17.11
C ASN A 105 -26.28 -3.80 15.82
N ASP A 106 -27.15 -2.89 15.35
CA ASP A 106 -27.01 -2.26 14.03
C ASP A 106 -26.16 -0.97 14.02
N ARG A 107 -26.16 -0.17 15.10
CA ARG A 107 -25.52 1.16 15.09
C ARG A 107 -23.99 1.11 15.06
N LEU A 108 -23.36 0.34 15.94
CA LEU A 108 -21.89 0.18 15.94
C LEU A 108 -21.42 -0.52 14.65
N ARG A 109 -22.22 -1.46 14.12
CA ARG A 109 -21.92 -2.21 12.89
C ARG A 109 -21.85 -1.31 11.66
N GLN A 110 -22.73 -0.31 11.55
CA GLN A 110 -22.72 0.61 10.42
C GLN A 110 -21.45 1.45 10.37
N ILE A 111 -20.95 1.93 11.52
CA ILE A 111 -19.75 2.77 11.58
C ILE A 111 -18.50 1.97 11.18
N ASP A 112 -18.31 0.79 11.77
CA ASP A 112 -17.16 -0.09 11.45
C ASP A 112 -17.21 -0.62 10.02
N GLY A 113 -18.41 -0.91 9.51
CA GLY A 113 -18.62 -1.35 8.14
C GLY A 113 -18.27 -0.28 7.10
N ILE A 114 -18.62 0.99 7.35
CA ILE A 114 -18.28 2.10 6.47
C ILE A 114 -16.77 2.34 6.46
N ILE A 115 -16.13 2.38 7.63
CA ILE A 115 -14.68 2.59 7.74
C ILE A 115 -13.95 1.45 7.04
N SER A 116 -14.30 0.20 7.35
CA SER A 116 -13.62 -0.93 6.76
C SER A 116 -13.83 -1.01 5.24
N ARG A 117 -15.05 -0.80 4.72
CA ARG A 117 -15.28 -0.78 3.27
C ARG A 117 -14.43 0.27 2.55
N ARG A 118 -14.26 1.45 3.16
CA ARG A 118 -13.39 2.50 2.63
C ARG A 118 -11.92 2.06 2.61
N LEU A 119 -11.42 1.46 3.69
CA LEU A 119 -10.04 0.97 3.76
C LEU A 119 -9.79 -0.20 2.80
N THR A 120 -10.74 -1.13 2.65
CA THR A 120 -10.63 -2.23 1.69
C THR A 120 -10.59 -1.71 0.25
N LEU A 121 -11.31 -0.63 -0.06
CA LEU A 121 -11.25 0.04 -1.35
C LEU A 121 -9.88 0.68 -1.58
N TYR A 122 -9.26 1.27 -0.54
CA TYR A 122 -7.88 1.77 -0.64
C TYR A 122 -6.87 0.68 -0.99
N ILE A 123 -6.96 -0.49 -0.33
CA ILE A 123 -6.08 -1.63 -0.62
C ILE A 123 -6.30 -2.12 -2.05
N LEU A 124 -7.55 -2.16 -2.52
CA LEU A 124 -7.86 -2.56 -3.90
C LEU A 124 -7.29 -1.57 -4.92
N VAL A 125 -7.48 -0.27 -4.71
CA VAL A 125 -6.91 0.77 -5.58
C VAL A 125 -5.39 0.65 -5.60
N PHE A 126 -4.77 0.43 -4.45
CA PHE A 126 -3.33 0.20 -4.36
C PHE A 126 -2.88 -0.98 -5.24
N ILE A 127 -3.52 -2.14 -5.12
CA ILE A 127 -3.19 -3.32 -5.94
C ILE A 127 -3.37 -3.02 -7.43
N VAL A 128 -4.46 -2.37 -7.83
CA VAL A 128 -4.74 -2.06 -9.24
C VAL A 128 -3.74 -1.06 -9.82
N THR A 129 -3.32 -0.07 -9.03
CA THR A 129 -2.32 0.92 -9.48
C THR A 129 -0.93 0.31 -9.62
N TRP A 130 -0.52 -0.57 -8.69
CA TRP A 130 0.84 -1.08 -8.63
C TRP A 130 1.04 -2.41 -9.36
N ALA A 131 -0.02 -3.16 -9.66
CA ALA A 131 0.08 -4.41 -10.42
C ALA A 131 0.67 -4.21 -11.84
N PRO A 132 0.29 -3.18 -12.64
CA PRO A 132 0.90 -2.94 -13.94
C PRO A 132 2.41 -2.69 -13.86
N ASP A 133 2.85 -1.92 -12.86
CA ASP A 133 4.28 -1.64 -12.63
C ASP A 133 5.08 -2.92 -12.33
N VAL A 134 4.52 -3.80 -11.48
CA VAL A 134 5.13 -5.10 -11.19
C VAL A 134 5.22 -5.97 -12.45
N VAL A 135 4.16 -5.99 -13.25
CA VAL A 135 4.12 -6.77 -14.49
C VAL A 135 5.12 -6.22 -15.51
N GLN A 136 5.23 -4.90 -15.64
CA GLN A 136 6.19 -4.27 -16.54
C GLN A 136 7.63 -4.63 -16.16
N HIS A 137 8.00 -4.53 -14.88
CA HIS A 137 9.32 -4.91 -14.40
C HIS A 137 9.61 -6.40 -14.59
N PHE A 138 8.60 -7.25 -14.36
CA PHE A 138 8.73 -8.68 -14.60
C PHE A 138 8.97 -8.99 -16.08
N ILE A 139 8.22 -8.36 -16.99
CA ILE A 139 8.41 -8.53 -18.44
C ILE A 139 9.77 -7.99 -18.88
N SER A 140 10.19 -6.82 -18.37
CA SER A 140 11.49 -6.23 -18.67
C SER A 140 12.67 -7.11 -18.27
N PHE A 141 12.48 -8.03 -17.32
CA PHE A 141 13.50 -9.01 -16.94
C PHE A 141 13.63 -10.15 -17.97
N PHE A 142 12.53 -10.52 -18.62
CA PHE A 142 12.50 -11.61 -19.62
C PHE A 142 12.60 -11.14 -21.07
N SER A 143 12.36 -9.85 -21.35
CA SER A 143 12.36 -9.29 -22.69
C SER A 143 12.80 -7.82 -22.69
N SER A 144 13.61 -7.43 -23.67
CA SER A 144 14.11 -6.06 -23.84
C SER A 144 13.07 -5.07 -24.39
N CYS A 145 11.82 -5.50 -24.63
CA CYS A 145 10.77 -4.61 -25.15
C CYS A 145 10.12 -3.81 -24.02
N SER A 146 10.28 -2.49 -24.03
CA SER A 146 9.53 -1.59 -23.13
C SER A 146 8.10 -1.39 -23.64
N PHE A 147 7.11 -1.68 -22.79
CA PHE A 147 5.70 -1.46 -23.11
C PHE A 147 5.27 -0.06 -22.69
N TYR A 148 5.43 0.90 -23.61
CA TYR A 148 4.99 2.29 -23.47
C TYR A 148 3.57 2.51 -22.88
N PRO A 149 2.51 1.76 -23.26
CA PRO A 149 1.18 2.00 -22.70
C PRO A 149 1.06 1.70 -21.19
N LEU A 150 1.84 0.78 -20.65
CA LEU A 150 1.84 0.50 -19.21
C LEU A 150 2.46 1.68 -18.42
N MET A 151 3.51 2.29 -18.97
CA MET A 151 4.16 3.47 -18.39
C MET A 151 3.24 4.69 -18.33
N VAL A 152 2.40 4.90 -19.36
CA VAL A 152 1.41 5.99 -19.37
C VAL A 152 0.33 5.76 -18.30
N ILE A 153 -0.15 4.52 -18.15
CA ILE A 153 -1.14 4.16 -17.12
C ILE A 153 -0.55 4.37 -15.72
N GLN A 154 0.71 4.01 -15.51
CA GLN A 154 1.41 4.20 -14.25
C GLN A 154 1.55 5.68 -13.87
N ASN A 155 1.96 6.52 -14.81
CA ASN A 155 2.10 7.97 -14.59
C ASN A 155 0.77 8.68 -14.32
N LEU A 156 -0.35 8.15 -14.84
CA LEU A 156 -1.69 8.67 -14.52
C LEU A 156 -2.20 8.20 -13.16
N LEU A 157 -1.91 6.95 -12.77
CA LEU A 157 -2.44 6.35 -11.54
C LEU A 157 -1.62 6.70 -10.28
N ALA A 158 -0.30 6.89 -10.39
CA ALA A 158 0.56 7.20 -9.25
C ALA A 158 0.17 8.52 -8.51
N PRO A 159 -0.08 9.67 -9.19
CA PRO A 159 -0.51 10.90 -8.51
C PRO A 159 -1.93 10.82 -7.93
N SER A 160 -2.79 9.93 -8.46
CA SER A 160 -4.16 9.75 -7.97
C SER A 160 -4.21 9.23 -6.51
N GLN A 161 -3.14 8.57 -6.05
CA GLN A 161 -3.02 8.09 -4.66
C GLN A 161 -2.84 9.24 -3.66
N GLY A 162 -2.12 10.30 -4.04
CA GLY A 162 -1.95 11.53 -3.25
C GLY A 162 -3.23 12.38 -3.17
N ASN A 163 -3.94 12.54 -4.31
CA ASN A 163 -5.17 13.35 -4.33
C ASN A 163 -6.34 12.68 -3.59
N SER A 164 -6.43 11.35 -3.65
CA SER A 164 -7.46 10.57 -2.95
C SER A 164 -7.28 10.54 -1.42
N SER A 165 -6.08 10.84 -0.92
CA SER A 165 -5.78 10.93 0.51
C SER A 165 -5.98 12.36 1.05
N LEU A 166 -5.71 13.40 0.25
CA LEU A 166 -5.94 14.80 0.61
C LEU A 166 -7.43 15.18 0.63
N LEU A 167 -8.20 14.79 -0.38
CA LEU A 167 -9.64 15.12 -0.49
C LEU A 167 -10.52 14.48 0.59
N LYS A 168 -10.06 13.39 1.22
CA LYS A 168 -10.77 12.74 2.33
C LYS A 168 -10.42 13.28 3.72
N GLN A 169 -9.32 14.00 3.89
CA GLN A 169 -9.03 14.74 5.14
C GLN A 169 -9.74 16.10 5.18
N ILE A 170 -9.93 16.76 4.03
CA ILE A 170 -10.59 18.08 3.98
C ILE A 170 -12.12 17.97 4.23
N ASN A 171 -12.75 16.83 3.92
CA ASN A 171 -14.22 16.69 3.97
C ASN A 171 -14.79 15.93 5.19
N LYS A 172 -14.00 15.74 6.27
CA LYS A 172 -14.51 15.15 7.54
C LYS A 172 -13.86 15.77 8.78
N ARG A 173 -14.21 17.03 9.08
CA ARG A 173 -14.47 17.44 10.47
C ARG A 173 -15.99 17.53 10.64
N PRO A 174 -16.67 16.53 11.23
CA PRO A 174 -17.95 16.81 11.85
C PRO A 174 -17.67 17.59 13.14
N ASN A 175 -18.08 18.86 13.16
CA ASN A 175 -18.27 19.63 14.39
C ASN A 175 -19.13 18.80 15.35
N TRP A 176 -18.57 18.44 16.50
CA TRP A 176 -19.37 17.99 17.64
C TRP A 176 -19.84 19.23 18.40
N PRO A 177 -21.16 19.43 18.61
CA PRO A 177 -21.62 20.36 19.64
C PRO A 177 -21.27 19.80 21.03
N ARG A 178 -20.87 20.71 21.94
CA ARG A 178 -20.59 20.43 23.36
C ARG A 178 -21.86 19.97 24.09
#